data_AF-A0A2J4ZUT5-F1
#
_entry.id   AF-A0A2J4ZUT5-F1
#
_cell.length_a   1.000
_cell.length_b   1.000
_cell.length_c   1.000
_cell.angle_alpha   90.00
_cell.angle_beta   90.00
_cell.angle_gamma   90.00
#
_symmetry.space_group_name_H-M   'P 1'
#
loop_
_entity.id
_entity.type
_entity.pdbx_description
1 polymer ?
#
loop_
_entity_poly.entity_id
_entity_poly.type
_entity_poly.pdbx_seq_one_letter_code
_entity_poly.pdbx_strand_id
1 'polypeptide(L)' 'MKIVIAPDSYKESLSALDVATAIEQGFREIYADAEYVK' A
#
# COMPACT_ATOMS: atom_id res chain seq x y z
N MET A 1 -11.95 -7.65 -6.05
CA MET A 1 -10.55 -8.01 -6.37
C MET A 1 -9.73 -7.86 -5.10
N LYS A 2 -8.80 -8.80 -4.83
CA LYS A 2 -7.95 -8.75 -3.63
C LYS A 2 -6.53 -8.33 -4.01
N ILE A 3 -6.02 -7.29 -3.37
CA ILE A 3 -4.68 -6.72 -3.62
C ILE A 3 -3.86 -6.87 -2.35
N VAL A 4 -2.75 -7.60 -2.44
CA VAL A 4 -1.77 -7.74 -1.34
C VAL A 4 -0.62 -6.77 -1.60
N ILE A 5 -0.36 -5.88 -0.63
CA ILE A 5 0.69 -4.86 -0.68
C ILE A 5 1.74 -5.27 0.36
N ALA A 6 2.83 -5.90 -0.10
CA ALA A 6 3.93 -6.36 0.76
C ALA A 6 5.25 -5.66 0.38
N PRO A 7 5.39 -4.35 0.61
CA PRO A 7 6.60 -3.60 0.30
C PRO A 7 7.66 -3.80 1.39
N ASP A 8 8.88 -3.38 1.07
CA ASP A 8 9.92 -3.15 2.07
C ASP A 8 9.92 -1.67 2.49
N SER A 9 10.63 -1.39 3.57
CA SER A 9 10.92 -0.04 4.03
C SER A 9 11.78 0.74 3.04
N TYR A 10 11.63 2.06 3.06
CA TYR A 10 12.55 2.97 2.39
C TYR A 10 13.59 3.39 3.44
N LYS A 11 14.83 2.95 3.25
CA LYS A 11 15.94 3.18 4.19
C LYS A 11 16.08 4.66 4.54
N GLU A 12 16.12 4.96 5.84
CA GLU A 12 16.15 6.32 6.42
C GLU A 12 14.97 7.23 6.02
N SER A 13 13.83 6.69 5.59
CA SER A 13 12.69 7.49 5.12
C SER A 13 11.35 7.01 5.65
N LEU A 14 10.84 5.88 5.15
CA LEU A 14 9.50 5.37 5.47
C LEU A 14 9.57 3.94 5.94
N SER A 15 8.75 3.59 6.95
CA SER A 15 8.59 2.19 7.34
C SER A 15 7.87 1.40 6.25
N ALA A 16 7.99 0.08 6.24
CA ALA A 16 7.28 -0.76 5.28
C ALA A 16 5.75 -0.53 5.34
N LEU A 17 5.19 -0.27 6.53
CA LEU A 17 3.77 0.02 6.70
C LEU A 17 3.36 1.38 6.09
N ASP A 18 4.23 2.38 6.20
CA ASP A 18 3.98 3.70 5.62
C ASP A 18 4.01 3.64 4.10
N VAL A 19 4.98 2.90 3.54
CA VAL A 19 5.06 2.61 2.10
C VAL A 19 3.80 1.87 1.65
N ALA A 20 3.37 0.84 2.39
CA ALA A 20 2.17 0.09 2.07
C ALA A 20 0.92 0.97 2.08
N THR A 21 0.84 1.90 3.03
CA THR A 21 -0.28 2.84 3.15
C THR A 21 -0.29 3.85 2.00
N ALA A 22 0.88 4.36 1.58
CA ALA A 22 0.98 5.24 0.42
C ALA A 22 0.57 4.53 -0.89
N ILE A 23 1.00 3.26 -1.06
CA ILE A 23 0.59 2.44 -2.21
C ILE A 23 -0.92 2.19 -2.19
N GLU A 24 -1.50 1.84 -1.03
CA GLU A 24 -2.95 1.64 -0.88
C GLU A 24 -3.74 2.90 -1.27
N GLN A 25 -3.31 4.08 -0.82
CA GLN A 25 -3.97 5.35 -1.15
C GLN A 25 -4.01 5.60 -2.66
N GLY A 26 -2.87 5.47 -3.35
CA GLY A 26 -2.82 5.65 -4.80
C GLY A 26 -3.67 4.61 -5.55
N PHE A 27 -3.69 3.36 -5.09
CA PHE A 27 -4.54 2.33 -5.69
C PHE A 27 -6.04 2.59 -5.47
N ARG A 28 -6.43 3.12 -4.30
CA ARG A 28 -7.83 3.44 -3.99
C ARG A 28 -8.40 4.55 -4.88
N GLU A 29 -7.57 5.40 -5.46
CA GLU A 29 -8.03 6.41 -6.43
C GLU A 29 -8.62 5.78 -7.70
N ILE A 30 -8.15 4.57 -8.08
CA ILE A 30 -8.59 3.86 -9.29
C ILE A 30 -9.48 2.65 -8.95
N TYR A 31 -9.15 1.94 -7.87
CA TYR A 31 -9.81 0.71 -7.44
C TYR A 31 -10.32 0.84 -6.00
N ALA A 32 -11.25 1.79 -5.78
CA ALA A 32 -11.77 2.10 -4.45
C ALA A 32 -12.35 0.89 -3.70
N ASP A 33 -13.01 -0.03 -4.42
CA ASP A 33 -13.73 -1.18 -3.87
C ASP A 33 -12.87 -2.47 -3.80
N ALA A 34 -11.56 -2.39 -4.07
CA ALA A 34 -10.68 -3.54 -3.88
C ALA A 34 -10.49 -3.86 -2.38
N GLU A 35 -10.29 -5.14 -2.06
CA GLU A 35 -9.89 -5.57 -0.72
C GLU A 35 -8.37 -5.46 -0.62
N TYR A 36 -7.90 -4.62 0.29
CA TYR A 36 -6.48 -4.37 0.51
C TYR A 36 -5.96 -5.12 1.73
N VAL A 37 -4.86 -5.85 1.56
CA VAL A 37 -4.11 -6.50 2.64
C VAL A 37 -2.68 -5.95 2.61
N LYS A 38 -2.23 -5.37 3.73
CA LYS A 38 -0.90 -4.78 3.90
C LYS A 38 -0.20 -5.33 5.12
#